data_AF-A0A968T489-F1
#
_entry.id   AF-A0A968T489-F1
#
_cell.length_a   1.000
_cell.length_b   1.000
_cell.length_c   1.000
_cell.angle_alpha   90.00
_cell.angle_beta   90.00
_cell.angle_gamma   90.00
#
_symmetry.space_group_name_H-M   'P 1'
#
loop_
_entity.id
_entity.type
_entity.pdbx_description
1 polymer ?
#
loop_
_entity_poly.entity_id
_entity_poly.type
_entity_poly.pdbx_seq_one_letter_code
_entity_poly.pdbx_strand_id
1 'polypeptide(L)'
;MVLAYSEGDVFSFQGENIVYSAKRQIEYENKDLDVCIFWDNNDKLITGTYTVDIFTDGVLIGTTKFNIKNNLETDTGKALLLRR
;
A
#
# COMPACT_ATOMS: atom_id res chain seq x y z
N MET A 1 5.27 -4.81 -10.74
CA MET A 1 6.01 -5.38 -9.58
C MET A 1 5.43 -4.77 -8.32
N VAL A 2 5.15 -5.58 -7.28
CA VAL A 2 4.63 -5.11 -5.98
C VAL A 2 5.79 -4.82 -5.05
N LEU A 3 5.76 -3.71 -4.34
CA LEU A 3 6.75 -3.41 -3.30
C LEU A 3 6.34 -4.12 -2.01
N ALA A 4 6.59 -5.42 -1.94
CA ALA A 4 6.20 -6.26 -0.81
C ALA A 4 7.19 -6.13 0.36
N TYR A 5 6.68 -6.21 1.59
CA TYR A 5 7.54 -6.40 2.76
C TYR A 5 7.97 -7.88 2.88
N SER A 6 7.05 -8.79 2.59
CA SER A 6 7.28 -10.25 2.57
C SER A 6 6.50 -10.87 1.41
N GLU A 7 7.08 -11.86 0.73
CA GLU A 7 6.39 -12.61 -0.34
C GLU A 7 5.25 -13.49 0.20
N GLY A 8 5.26 -13.80 1.50
CA GLY A 8 4.20 -14.57 2.17
C GLY A 8 2.97 -13.75 2.54
N ASP A 9 3.06 -12.42 2.47
CA ASP A 9 1.96 -11.52 2.81
C ASP A 9 0.98 -11.42 1.66
N VAL A 10 0.05 -12.36 1.59
CA VAL A 10 -0.96 -12.47 0.53
C VAL A 10 -2.38 -12.27 1.03
N PHE A 11 -3.25 -11.80 0.15
CA PHE A 11 -4.71 -11.81 0.35
C PHE A 11 -5.40 -12.35 -0.90
N SER A 12 -6.59 -12.92 -0.73
CA SER A 12 -7.36 -13.43 -1.86
C SER A 12 -8.15 -12.30 -2.54
N PHE A 13 -8.00 -12.18 -3.85
CA PHE A 13 -8.72 -11.25 -4.70
C PHE A 13 -9.08 -11.94 -6.01
N GLN A 14 -10.37 -11.96 -6.37
CA GLN A 14 -10.85 -12.61 -7.60
C GLN A 14 -10.43 -14.09 -7.76
N GLY A 15 -10.28 -14.80 -6.64
CA GLY A 15 -9.85 -16.21 -6.65
C GLY A 15 -8.34 -16.41 -6.74
N GLU A 16 -7.55 -15.34 -6.82
CA GLU A 16 -6.09 -15.39 -6.81
C GLU A 16 -5.53 -14.85 -5.50
N ASN A 17 -4.37 -15.38 -5.07
CA ASN A 17 -3.63 -14.82 -3.94
C ASN A 17 -2.66 -13.76 -4.45
N ILE A 18 -2.83 -12.54 -3.96
CA ILE A 18 -2.05 -11.37 -4.37
C ILE A 18 -1.23 -10.90 -3.18
N VAL A 19 0.06 -10.67 -3.40
CA VAL A 19 0.97 -10.12 -2.39
C VAL A 19 0.62 -8.66 -2.09
N TYR A 20 0.69 -8.25 -0.83
CA TYR A 20 0.47 -6.86 -0.41
C TYR A 20 1.70 -6.19 0.23
N SER A 21 1.73 -4.86 0.18
CA SER A 21 2.82 -4.05 0.73
C SER A 21 2.68 -3.83 2.24
N ALA A 22 1.46 -3.52 2.71
CA ALA A 22 1.15 -3.33 4.12
C ALA A 22 -0.34 -3.65 4.39
N LYS A 23 -0.65 -4.02 5.63
CA LYS A 23 -2.01 -4.27 6.12
C LYS A 23 -2.20 -3.60 7.47
N ARG A 24 -3.38 -3.03 7.71
CA ARG A 24 -3.82 -2.57 9.03
C ARG A 24 -5.21 -3.13 9.31
N GLN A 25 -5.37 -3.80 10.45
CA GLN A 25 -6.70 -4.15 10.96
C GLN A 25 -7.25 -2.97 11.76
N ILE A 26 -8.54 -2.67 11.56
CA ILE A 26 -9.19 -1.48 12.08
C ILE A 26 -10.57 -1.87 12.58
N GLU A 27 -10.94 -1.41 13.76
CA GLU A 27 -12.29 -1.54 14.30
C GLU A 27 -13.09 -0.31 13.90
N TYR A 28 -14.13 -0.51 13.08
CA TYR A 28 -14.97 0.57 12.58
C TYR A 28 -16.31 0.60 13.33
N GLU A 29 -16.57 1.67 14.07
CA GLU A 29 -17.78 1.84 14.90
C GLU A 29 -18.86 2.71 14.24
N ASN A 30 -19.02 2.65 12.91
CA ASN A 30 -19.96 3.51 12.16
C ASN A 30 -19.73 5.01 12.34
N LYS A 31 -18.48 5.42 12.57
CA LYS A 31 -18.05 6.82 12.67
C LYS A 31 -16.85 7.03 11.79
N ASP A 32 -16.71 8.25 11.27
CA ASP A 32 -15.53 8.65 10.52
C ASP A 32 -14.27 8.35 11.34
N LEU A 33 -13.33 7.68 10.70
CA LEU A 33 -12.09 7.26 11.31
C LEU A 33 -10.92 7.70 10.43
N ASP A 34 -10.02 8.49 11.01
CA ASP A 34 -8.77 8.83 10.33
C ASP A 34 -7.83 7.62 10.37
N VAL A 35 -7.50 7.12 9.19
CA VAL A 35 -6.71 5.90 9.01
C VAL A 35 -5.38 6.24 8.35
N CYS A 36 -4.32 5.75 8.99
CA CYS A 36 -2.97 5.83 8.46
C CYS A 36 -2.34 4.44 8.48
N ILE A 37 -1.95 3.93 7.32
CA ILE A 37 -1.20 2.67 7.24
C ILE A 37 0.26 3.05 7.02
N PHE A 38 1.18 2.48 7.79
CA PHE A 38 2.62 2.65 7.58
C PHE A 38 3.14 1.47 6.77
N TRP A 39 4.03 1.77 5.83
CA TRP A 39 4.74 0.76 5.08
C TRP A 39 6.22 1.00 5.29
N ASP A 40 6.86 0.06 5.95
CA ASP A 40 8.29 0.09 6.22
C ASP A 40 8.99 -0.61 5.06
N ASN A 41 9.64 0.18 4.20
CA ASN A 41 10.42 -0.35 3.10
C ASN A 41 11.91 -0.24 3.45
N ASN A 42 12.58 -1.39 3.48
CA ASN A 42 14.02 -1.48 3.71
C ASN A 42 14.85 -1.10 2.47
N ASP A 43 14.22 -1.02 1.29
CA ASP A 43 14.89 -0.73 0.02
C ASP A 43 14.68 0.71 -0.46
N LYS A 44 15.68 1.21 -1.19
CA LYS A 44 15.59 2.50 -1.86
C LYS A 44 14.52 2.44 -2.94
N LEU A 45 13.54 3.34 -2.84
CA LEU A 45 12.55 3.54 -3.87
C LEU A 45 13.19 4.14 -5.14
N ILE A 46 12.82 3.59 -6.29
CA ILE A 46 13.29 4.07 -7.59
C ILE A 46 12.40 5.25 -7.99
N THR A 47 12.97 6.28 -8.60
CA THR A 47 12.16 7.37 -9.15
C THR A 47 11.14 6.86 -10.18
N GLY A 48 9.93 7.40 -10.12
CA GLY A 48 8.87 7.02 -11.03
C GLY A 48 7.49 7.27 -10.46
N THR A 49 6.48 6.95 -11.26
CA THR A 49 5.09 6.98 -10.83
C THR A 49 4.71 5.62 -10.29
N TYR A 50 4.13 5.60 -9.11
CA TYR A 50 3.63 4.41 -8.46
C TYR A 50 2.11 4.46 -8.38
N THR A 51 1.47 3.31 -8.61
CA THR A 51 0.02 3.15 -8.44
C THR A 51 -0.26 2.46 -7.12
N VAL A 52 -1.31 2.91 -6.45
CA VAL A 52 -1.53 2.76 -5.03
C VAL A 52 -2.98 2.26 -4.98
N ASP A 53 -3.21 0.97 -4.77
CA ASP A 53 -4.55 0.34 -4.72
C ASP A 53 -4.96 -0.04 -3.29
N ILE A 54 -6.12 0.44 -2.81
CA ILE A 54 -6.65 0.19 -1.45
C ILE A 54 -7.72 -0.89 -1.52
N PHE A 55 -7.57 -1.95 -0.73
CA PHE A 55 -8.59 -2.99 -0.61
C PHE A 55 -9.16 -3.07 0.80
N THR A 56 -10.46 -3.32 0.91
CA THR A 56 -11.12 -3.78 2.14
C THR A 56 -11.87 -5.07 1.84
N ASP A 57 -11.67 -6.11 2.63
CA ASP A 57 -12.39 -7.39 2.50
C ASP A 57 -12.42 -7.96 1.06
N GLY A 58 -11.30 -7.82 0.33
CA GLY A 58 -11.18 -8.28 -1.05
C GLY A 58 -11.84 -7.37 -2.10
N VAL A 59 -12.33 -6.19 -1.72
CA VAL A 59 -12.94 -5.19 -2.61
C VAL A 59 -12.01 -3.99 -2.76
N LEU A 60 -11.74 -3.57 -3.99
CA LEU A 60 -11.01 -2.33 -4.29
C LEU A 60 -11.88 -1.12 -3.92
N ILE A 61 -11.41 -0.28 -3.00
CA ILE A 61 -12.13 0.91 -2.54
C ILE A 61 -11.50 2.21 -3.01
N GLY A 62 -10.30 2.16 -3.60
CA GLY A 62 -9.68 3.35 -4.16
C GLY A 62 -8.36 3.05 -4.86
N THR A 63 -8.04 3.90 -5.84
CA THR A 63 -6.76 3.89 -6.53
C THR A 63 -6.24 5.32 -6.57
N THR A 64 -4.97 5.51 -6.23
CA THR A 64 -4.27 6.78 -6.41
C THR A 64 -2.89 6.56 -7.02
N LYS A 65 -2.22 7.64 -7.39
CA LYS A 65 -0.86 7.61 -7.92
C LYS A 65 -0.02 8.67 -7.24
N PHE A 66 1.22 8.35 -6.92
CA PHE A 66 2.21 9.35 -6.51
C PHE A 66 3.48 9.20 -7.35
N ASN A 67 4.25 10.29 -7.42
CA ASN A 67 5.49 10.32 -8.17
C ASN A 67 6.67 10.52 -7.22
N ILE A 68 7.61 9.59 -7.24
CA ILE A 68 8.89 9.71 -6.54
C ILE A 68 9.86 10.40 -7.48
N LYS A 69 10.37 11.55 -7.06
CA LYS A 69 11.41 12.31 -7.76
C LYS A 69 12.74 12.13 -7.03
N ASN A 70 13.84 12.20 -7.79
CA ASN A 70 15.18 12.22 -7.21
C ASN A 70 15.35 13.55 -6.47
N ASN A 71 15.12 13.55 -5.16
CA ASN A 71 15.67 14.52 -4.25
C ASN A 71 15.82 13.88 -2.88
N LEU A 72 16.95 14.16 -2.23
CA LEU A 72 17.27 13.78 -0.86
C LEU A 72 16.36 14.56 0.11
N GLU A 73 15.06 14.26 0.13
CA GLU A 73 14.17 14.63 1.23
C GLU A 73 13.33 13.41 1.57
N THR A 74 13.70 12.80 2.70
CA THR A 74 13.04 11.65 3.29
C THR A 74 11.76 12.14 3.95
N ASP A 75 10.67 12.22 3.18
CA ASP A 75 9.35 12.42 3.77
C ASP A 75 8.80 11.05 4.20
N THR A 76 8.84 10.83 5.51
CA THR A 76 8.35 9.61 6.15
C THR A 76 6.83 9.66 6.18
N GLY A 77 6.15 8.94 5.28
CA GLY A 77 4.68 8.94 5.31
C GLY A 77 3.95 8.02 4.32
N LYS A 78 3.31 6.99 4.89
CA LYS A 78 2.01 6.36 4.54
C LYS A 78 1.96 5.39 3.33
N ALA A 79 1.40 4.19 3.58
CA ALA A 79 1.43 2.95 2.80
C ALA A 79 0.41 2.83 1.66
N LEU A 80 0.66 1.89 0.72
CA LEU A 80 -0.38 1.11 0.02
C LEU A 80 0.19 -0.01 -0.89
N LEU A 81 -0.68 -0.88 -1.45
CA LEU A 81 -0.33 -1.85 -2.50
C LEU A 81 0.23 -1.09 -3.70
N LEU A 82 1.56 -1.10 -3.82
CA LEU A 82 2.29 -0.34 -4.83
C LEU A 82 2.53 -1.21 -6.06
N ARG A 83 1.72 -1.04 -7.09
CA ARG A 83 1.96 -1.66 -8.41
C ARG A 83 2.75 -0.67 -9.28
N ARG A 84 3.96 -1.09 -9.68
CA ARG A 84 4.67 -0.51 -10.83
C ARG A 84 3.98 -0.91 -12.13
#